data_AF-A0A0S7YKR9-F1
#
_entry.id   AF-A0A0S7YKR9-F1
#
_cell.length_a   1.000
_cell.length_b   1.000
_cell.length_c   1.000
_cell.angle_alpha   90.00
_cell.angle_beta   90.00
_cell.angle_gamma   90.00
#
_symmetry.space_group_name_H-M   'P 1'
#
loop_
_entity.id
_entity.type
_entity.pdbx_description
1 polymer ?
#
loop_
_entity_poly.entity_id
_entity_poly.type
_entity_poly.pdbx_seq_one_letter_code
_entity_poly.pdbx_strand_id
1 'polypeptide(L)' 'MRHAISVDVEDWYQSTIDPRADLSDRFQRSTTKVLETLAGHHVTGTFFVLGLAAEKAPHVIRRIAEAGHEVQSHGYG' A
#
# COMPACT_ATOMS: atom_id res chain seq x y z
N MET A 1 2.84 -14.05 15.17
CA MET A 1 3.38 -12.70 14.91
C MET A 1 2.39 -11.70 15.50
N ARG A 2 2.85 -10.66 16.22
CA ARG A 2 1.99 -9.53 16.61
C ARG A 2 2.34 -8.37 15.67
N HIS A 3 1.51 -8.09 14.67
CA HIS A 3 1.64 -6.89 13.85
C HIS A 3 1.30 -5.68 14.73
N ALA A 4 2.24 -4.76 14.92
CA ALA A 4 2.08 -3.57 15.78
C ALA A 4 1.92 -2.27 14.97
N ILE A 5 1.97 -2.36 13.64
CA ILE A 5 1.90 -1.24 12.71
C ILE A 5 0.95 -1.63 11.57
N SER A 6 0.06 -0.70 11.23
CA SER A 6 -0.74 -0.74 10.02
C SER A 6 -0.40 0.42 9.09
N VAL A 7 -0.62 0.23 7.80
CA VAL A 7 -0.39 1.24 6.76
C VAL A 7 -1.59 1.23 5.81
N ASP A 8 -2.22 2.38 5.62
CA ASP A 8 -3.23 2.56 4.57
C ASP A 8 -2.51 2.89 3.25
N VAL A 9 -2.82 2.13 2.20
CA VAL A 9 -2.18 2.20 0.89
C VAL A 9 -3.17 2.76 -0.10
N GLU A 10 -3.09 4.07 -0.29
CA GLU A 10 -3.93 4.84 -1.18
C GLU A 10 -3.14 5.97 -1.85
N ASP A 11 -3.63 6.44 -2.99
CA ASP A 11 -3.20 7.70 -3.56
C ASP A 11 -4.23 8.78 -3.23
N TRP A 12 -3.83 9.80 -2.48
CA TRP A 12 -4.72 10.84 -1.97
C TRP A 12 -5.59 11.49 -3.05
N TYR A 13 -5.03 11.79 -4.23
CA TYR A 13 -5.81 12.48 -5.26
C TYR A 13 -6.89 11.54 -5.83
N GLN A 14 -6.54 10.28 -6.06
CA GLN A 14 -7.50 9.28 -6.52
C GLN A 14 -8.56 8.99 -5.47
N SER A 15 -8.17 8.77 -4.21
CA SER A 15 -9.11 8.37 -3.15
C SER A 15 -9.99 9.51 -2.66
N THR A 16 -9.57 10.77 -2.82
CA THR A 16 -10.29 11.92 -2.25
C THR A 16 -10.96 12.82 -3.30
N ILE A 17 -10.34 13.00 -4.48
CA ILE A 17 -10.77 14.02 -5.45
C ILE A 17 -11.40 13.41 -6.70
N ASP A 18 -10.71 12.46 -7.34
CA ASP A 18 -11.20 11.83 -8.57
C ASP A 18 -10.85 10.33 -8.60
N PRO A 19 -11.80 9.42 -8.32
CA PRO A 19 -11.54 7.98 -8.31
C PRO A 19 -11.16 7.42 -9.68
N ARG A 20 -11.35 8.18 -10.76
CA ARG A 20 -10.93 7.77 -12.11
C ARG A 20 -9.49 8.17 -12.42
N ALA A 21 -8.91 9.09 -11.65
CA ALA A 21 -7.55 9.57 -11.86
C ALA A 21 -6.53 8.44 -11.77
N ASP A 22 -5.47 8.56 -12.54
CA ASP A 22 -4.34 7.64 -12.42
C ASP A 22 -3.61 7.83 -11.09
N LEU A 23 -2.95 6.76 -10.65
CA LEU A 23 -2.11 6.81 -9.47
C LEU A 23 -0.99 7.80 -9.72
N SER A 24 -0.70 8.64 -8.73
CA SER A 24 0.45 9.51 -8.85
C SER A 24 1.72 8.68 -8.80
N ASP A 25 2.74 9.21 -9.43
CA ASP A 25 4.13 8.86 -9.30
C ASP A 25 4.60 8.67 -7.83
N ARG A 26 3.92 9.32 -6.88
CA ARG A 26 4.23 9.23 -5.44
C ARG A 26 3.71 7.94 -4.82
N PHE A 27 2.61 7.37 -5.31
CA PHE A 27 2.03 6.14 -4.77
C PHE A 27 3.09 5.05 -4.62
N GLN A 28 3.68 4.62 -5.74
CA GLN A 28 4.69 3.56 -5.73
C GLN A 28 5.96 3.96 -4.98
N ARG A 29 6.42 5.21 -5.11
CA ARG A 29 7.65 5.67 -4.43
C ARG A 29 7.48 5.70 -2.92
N SER A 30 6.34 6.18 -2.42
CA SER A 30 6.04 6.23 -0.99
C SER A 30 5.89 4.82 -0.41
N THR A 31 5.14 3.94 -1.08
CA THR A 31 5.03 2.54 -0.65
C THR A 31 6.40 1.86 -0.60
N THR A 32 7.25 2.10 -1.60
CA THR A 32 8.62 1.53 -1.62
C THR A 32 9.44 2.00 -0.42
N LYS A 33 9.41 3.30 -0.09
CA LYS A 33 10.12 3.85 1.08
C LYS A 33 9.64 3.27 2.40
N VAL A 34 8.33 3.06 2.54
CA VAL A 34 7.75 2.43 3.74
C VAL A 34 8.26 1.00 3.87
N LEU A 35 8.21 0.20 2.79
CA LEU A 35 8.73 -1.16 2.79
C LEU A 35 10.22 -1.23 3.12
N GLU A 36 11.04 -0.36 2.53
CA GLU A 36 12.48 -0.26 2.82
C GLU A 36 12.76 0.12 4.28
N THR A 37 11.98 1.06 4.83
CA THR A 37 12.11 1.48 6.23
C THR A 37 11.78 0.33 7.18
N LEU A 38 10.65 -0.37 6.95
CA LEU A 38 10.25 -1.51 7.78
C LEU A 38 11.25 -2.67 7.66
N ALA A 39 11.76 -2.94 6.47
CA ALA A 39 12.79 -3.95 6.24
C ALA A 39 14.08 -3.64 7.01
N GLY A 40 14.54 -2.38 7.01
CA GLY A 40 15.71 -1.94 7.76
C GLY A 40 15.60 -2.15 9.28
N HIS A 41 14.37 -2.21 9.80
CA HIS A 41 14.08 -2.48 11.21
C HIS A 41 13.63 -3.92 11.50
N HIS A 42 13.61 -4.81 10.49
CA HIS A 42 13.10 -6.19 10.61
C HIS A 42 11.65 -6.24 11.14
N VAL A 43 10.81 -5.28 10.73
CA VAL A 43 9.42 -5.17 11.17
C VAL A 43 8.47 -5.59 10.04
N THR A 44 7.47 -6.41 10.37
CA THR A 44 6.32 -6.68 9.50
C THR A 44 5.07 -6.01 10.06
N GLY A 45 4.06 -5.83 9.21
CA GLY A 45 2.85 -5.06 9.53
C GLY A 45 1.71 -5.43 8.60
N THR A 46 0.55 -4.80 8.80
CA THR A 46 -0.66 -5.02 8.00
C THR A 46 -0.90 -3.82 7.09
N PHE A 47 -1.07 -4.06 5.80
CA PHE A 47 -1.27 -3.03 4.78
C PHE A 47 -2.70 -3.11 4.28
N PHE A 48 -3.49 -2.08 4.57
CA PHE A 48 -4.85 -1.94 4.09
C PHE A 48 -4.83 -1.23 2.74
N VAL A 49 -5.26 -1.92 1.68
CA VAL A 49 -5.13 -1.44 0.30
C VAL A 49 -6.49 -1.09 -0.29
N LEU A 50 -6.62 0.09 -0.91
CA LEU A 50 -7.80 0.43 -1.72
C LEU A 50 -7.87 -0.40 -2.99
N GLY A 51 -9.06 -0.90 -3.33
CA GLY A 51 -9.33 -1.68 -4.54
C GLY A 51 -8.93 -0.96 -5.83
N LEU A 52 -9.27 0.33 -5.98
CA LEU A 52 -8.90 1.14 -7.15
C LEU A 52 -7.38 1.20 -7.34
N ALA A 53 -6.62 1.34 -6.24
CA ALA A 53 -5.17 1.32 -6.28
C ALA A 53 -4.61 -0.07 -6.61
N ALA A 54 -5.23 -1.13 -6.05
CA ALA A 54 -4.84 -2.52 -6.30
C ALA A 54 -5.05 -2.94 -7.77
N GLU A 55 -6.12 -2.48 -8.42
CA GLU A 55 -6.38 -2.75 -9.84
C GLU A 55 -5.37 -2.04 -10.76
N LYS A 56 -5.03 -0.79 -10.44
CA LYS A 56 -4.10 0.01 -11.25
C LYS A 56 -2.63 -0.37 -11.04
N ALA A 57 -2.25 -0.81 -9.84
CA ALA A 57 -0.86 -1.15 -9.50
C ALA A 57 -0.73 -2.49 -8.75
N PRO A 58 -1.16 -3.62 -9.35
CA PRO A 58 -1.13 -4.92 -8.69
C PRO A 58 0.30 -5.40 -8.38
N HIS A 59 1.31 -4.89 -9.09
CA HIS A 59 2.73 -5.18 -8.80
C HIS A 59 3.19 -4.59 -7.47
N VAL A 60 2.66 -3.42 -7.07
CA VAL A 60 2.97 -2.82 -5.77
C VAL A 60 2.42 -3.70 -4.65
N ILE A 61 1.20 -4.22 -4.83
CA ILE A 61 0.53 -5.05 -3.82
C ILE A 61 1.23 -6.40 -3.66
N ARG A 62 1.65 -7.01 -4.77
CA ARG A 62 2.49 -8.20 -4.75
C ARG A 62 3.78 -7.99 -3.97
N ARG A 63 4.46 -6.85 -4.18
CA ARG A 63 5.69 -6.53 -3.46
C ARG A 63 5.49 -6.37 -1.94
N ILE A 64 4.33 -5.87 -1.50
CA ILE A 64 3.97 -5.81 -0.07
C ILE A 64 3.87 -7.23 0.50
N ALA A 65 3.15 -8.13 -0.17
CA ALA A 65 2.99 -9.52 0.27
C ALA A 65 4.31 -10.30 0.23
N GLU A 66 5.12 -10.13 -0.83
CA GLU A 66 6.44 -10.75 -0.99
C GLU A 66 7.44 -10.32 0.10
N ALA A 67 7.28 -9.10 0.63
CA ALA A 67 8.05 -8.61 1.77
C ALA A 67 7.59 -9.17 3.14
N GLY A 68 6.59 -10.05 3.15
CA GLY A 68 6.11 -10.73 4.36
C GLY A 68 5.12 -9.92 5.19
N HIS A 69 4.56 -8.85 4.62
CA HIS A 69 3.49 -8.08 5.25
C HIS A 69 2.12 -8.72 4.97
N GLU A 70 1.19 -8.56 5.90
CA GLU A 70 -0.20 -8.93 5.69
C GLU A 70 -0.86 -7.88 4.78
N VAL A 71 -1.67 -8.31 3.81
CA VAL A 71 -2.47 -7.44 2.94
C VAL A 71 -3.93 -7.60 3.30
N GLN A 72 -4.61 -6.50 3.58
CA GLN A 72 -6.03 -6.44 3.91
C GLN A 72 -6.75 -5.41 3.06
N SER A 73 -8.08 -5.52 3.00
CA SER A 73 -8.93 -4.60 2.24
C SER A 73 -9.12 -3.27 2.96
N HIS A 74 -8.94 -2.16 2.24
CA HIS A 74 -9.35 -0.82 2.68
C HIS A 74 -10.65 -0.35 2.01
N GLY A 75 -11.47 -1.27 1.51
CA GLY A 75 -12.60 -0.95 0.64
C GLY A 75 -12.19 -0.80 -0.82
N TYR A 76 -13.15 -0.49 -1.69
CA TYR A 76 -12.89 -0.42 -3.14
C TYR A 76 -12.32 0.94 -3.55
N GLY A 77 -12.93 2.05 -3.13
CA GLY A 77 -12.57 3.40 -3.54
C GLY A 77 -13.59 4.39 -3.04
#